data_AF-A0A3M1S6E1-F1
#
_entry.id   AF-A0A3M1S6E1-F1
#
_cell.length_a   1.000
_cell.length_b   1.000
_cell.length_c   1.000
_cell.angle_alpha   90.00
_cell.angle_beta   90.00
_cell.angle_gamma   90.00
#
_symmetry.space_group_name_H-M   'P 1'
#
loop_
_entity.id
_entity.type
_entity.pdbx_description
1 polymer ?
#
loop_
_entity_poly.entity_id
_entity_poly.type
_entity_poly.pdbx_seq_one_letter_code
_entity_poly.pdbx_strand_id
1 'polypeptide(L)'
;MKGKKQVMTEKDFERFENCMRSLSLAFQGEVSDEKVALYFEMLKDEEISIIEDAVISMIKTRKERFFPTVAEIIEEINFVKEGGW
;
A
#
# COMPACT_ATOMS: atom_id res chain seq x y z
N MET A 1 -15.89 -8.57 -20.31
CA MET A 1 -14.68 -9.42 -20.37
C MET A 1 -14.11 -9.45 -18.95
N LYS A 2 -14.06 -10.60 -18.28
CA LYS A 2 -13.46 -10.69 -16.94
C LYS A 2 -11.94 -10.65 -17.14
N GLY A 3 -11.32 -9.51 -16.82
CA GLY A 3 -9.87 -9.37 -16.84
C GLY A 3 -9.23 -10.46 -15.98
N LYS A 4 -8.15 -11.07 -16.47
CA LYS A 4 -7.35 -12.00 -15.66
C LYS A 4 -6.93 -11.25 -14.40
N LYS A 5 -7.38 -11.70 -13.23
CA LYS A 5 -6.86 -11.22 -11.94
C LYS A 5 -5.35 -11.47 -11.98
N GLN A 6 -4.56 -10.41 -12.00
CA GLN A 6 -3.11 -10.52 -11.97
C GLN A 6 -2.73 -11.08 -10.61
N VAL A 7 -1.95 -12.17 -10.61
CA VAL A 7 -1.44 -12.77 -9.38
C VAL A 7 -0.14 -12.07 -9.05
N MET A 8 -0.05 -11.48 -7.85
CA MET A 8 1.20 -10.88 -7.37
C MET A 8 2.33 -11.92 -7.31
N THR A 9 3.52 -11.50 -7.71
CA THR A 9 4.75 -12.30 -7.73
C THR A 9 5.57 -12.09 -6.46
N GLU A 10 6.60 -12.91 -6.23
CA GLU A 10 7.58 -12.68 -5.15
C GLU A 10 8.23 -11.29 -5.23
N LYS A 11 8.50 -10.80 -6.44
CA LYS A 11 9.01 -9.43 -6.65
C LYS A 11 8.01 -8.35 -6.23
N ASP A 12 6.71 -8.62 -6.40
CA ASP A 12 5.68 -7.68 -5.96
C ASP A 12 5.57 -7.66 -4.44
N PHE A 13 5.83 -8.79 -3.77
CA PHE A 13 5.95 -8.85 -2.32
C PHE A 13 7.14 -8.02 -1.79
N GLU A 14 8.32 -8.15 -2.41
CA GLU A 14 9.49 -7.32 -2.04
C GLU A 14 9.20 -5.80 -2.20
N ARG A 15 8.51 -5.43 -3.28
CA ARG A 15 8.07 -4.04 -3.51
C ARG A 15 7.06 -3.58 -2.46
N PHE A 16 6.13 -4.47 -2.09
CA PHE A 16 5.17 -4.20 -1.04
C PHE A 16 5.85 -4.01 0.34
N GLU A 17 6.83 -4.83 0.68
CA GLU A 17 7.64 -4.65 1.89
C GLU A 17 8.31 -3.28 1.93
N ASN A 18 8.87 -2.84 0.80
CA ASN A 18 9.48 -1.52 0.68
C ASN A 18 8.47 -0.38 0.88
N CYS A 19 7.23 -0.55 0.42
CA CYS A 19 6.14 0.39 0.70
C CYS A 19 5.86 0.48 2.21
N MET A 20 5.72 -0.67 2.87
CA MET A 20 5.45 -0.73 4.31
C MET A 20 6.59 -0.12 5.14
N ARG A 21 7.85 -0.36 4.76
CA ARG A 21 9.02 0.29 5.36
C ARG A 21 9.01 1.81 5.15
N SER A 22 8.62 2.28 3.97
CA SER A 22 8.51 3.71 3.67
C SER A 22 7.45 4.39 4.56
N LEU A 23 6.28 3.76 4.71
CA LEU A 23 5.24 4.22 5.64
C LEU A 23 5.72 4.22 7.11
N SER A 24 6.48 3.20 7.51
CA SER A 24 7.04 3.07 8.86
C SER A 24 7.97 4.24 9.18
N LEU A 25 8.85 4.58 8.24
CA LEU A 25 9.79 5.70 8.36
C LEU A 25 9.07 7.06 8.38
N ALA A 26 8.05 7.24 7.53
CA ALA A 26 7.31 8.50 7.43
C ALA A 26 6.40 8.77 8.65
N PHE A 27 5.78 7.72 9.20
CA PHE A 27 4.72 7.83 10.21
C PHE A 27 5.06 7.14 11.54
N GLN A 28 6.36 7.04 11.85
CA GLN A 28 6.91 6.59 13.13
C GLN A 28 6.22 5.34 13.70
N GLY A 29 6.01 4.33 12.85
CA GLY A 29 5.30 3.11 13.23
C GLY A 29 6.16 1.87 13.09
N GLU A 30 6.00 0.92 13.99
CA GLU A 30 6.58 -0.41 13.82
C GLU A 30 5.78 -1.21 12.79
N VAL A 31 6.53 -1.93 11.95
CA VAL A 31 6.01 -2.89 10.96
C VAL A 31 6.66 -4.22 11.27
N SER A 32 5.88 -5.13 11.85
CA SER A 32 6.29 -6.53 12.02
C SER A 32 6.02 -7.33 10.74
N ASP A 33 6.69 -8.46 10.60
CA ASP A 33 6.52 -9.36 9.46
C ASP A 33 5.06 -9.87 9.36
N GLU A 34 4.39 -10.11 10.50
CA GLU A 34 2.98 -10.49 10.52
C GLU A 34 2.07 -9.39 9.99
N LYS A 35 2.39 -8.12 10.28
CA LYS A 35 1.63 -6.98 9.80
C LYS A 35 1.80 -6.78 8.30
N VAL A 36 3.02 -6.97 7.78
CA VAL A 36 3.29 -6.96 6.33
C VAL A 36 2.47 -8.05 5.65
N ALA A 37 2.56 -9.30 6.14
CA ALA A 37 1.84 -10.43 5.56
C ALA A 37 0.32 -10.20 5.57
N LEU A 38 -0.22 -9.68 6.68
CA LEU A 38 -1.65 -9.36 6.78
C LEU A 38 -2.07 -8.29 5.77
N TYR A 39 -1.33 -7.18 5.67
CA TYR A 39 -1.68 -6.11 4.73
C TYR A 39 -1.51 -6.57 3.28
N PHE A 40 -0.48 -7.36 2.98
CA PHE A 40 -0.29 -7.95 1.65
C PHE A 40 -1.48 -8.82 1.26
N GLU A 41 -1.93 -9.72 2.15
CA GLU A 41 -3.10 -10.57 1.89
C GLU A 41 -4.38 -9.77 1.62
N MET A 42 -4.55 -8.62 2.27
CA MET A 42 -5.71 -7.74 2.07
C MET A 42 -5.62 -6.90 0.79
N LEU A 43 -4.40 -6.64 0.29
CA LEU A 43 -4.14 -5.77 -0.85
C LEU A 43 -3.68 -6.54 -2.10
N LYS A 44 -3.55 -7.87 -2.05
CA LYS A 44 -2.96 -8.67 -3.14
C LYS A 44 -3.74 -8.69 -4.45
N ASP A 45 -4.98 -8.24 -4.41
CA ASP A 45 -5.83 -8.10 -5.59
C ASP A 45 -5.59 -6.76 -6.32
N GLU A 46 -4.79 -5.87 -5.72
CA GLU A 46 -4.42 -4.58 -6.27
C GLU A 46 -3.12 -4.65 -7.08
N GLU A 47 -3.02 -3.82 -8.11
CA GLU A 47 -1.78 -3.68 -8.86
C GLU A 47 -0.71 -3.02 -7.97
N ILE A 48 0.46 -3.65 -7.83
CA ILE A 48 1.54 -3.16 -6.96
C ILE A 48 1.95 -1.72 -7.28
N SER A 49 1.90 -1.29 -8.55
CA SER A 49 2.17 0.10 -8.93
C SER A 49 1.17 1.09 -8.34
N ILE A 50 -0.11 0.71 -8.24
CA ILE A 50 -1.13 1.55 -7.63
C ILE A 50 -0.92 1.65 -6.11
N ILE A 51 -0.49 0.56 -5.47
CA ILE A 51 -0.13 0.58 -4.04
C ILE A 51 1.05 1.54 -3.80
N GLU A 52 2.09 1.46 -4.64
CA GLU A 52 3.25 2.35 -4.57
C GLU A 52 2.84 3.82 -4.73
N ASP A 53 2.02 4.14 -5.73
CA ASP A 53 1.52 5.49 -5.97
C ASP A 53 0.68 6.00 -4.80
N ALA A 54 -0.19 5.16 -4.23
CA ALA A 54 -0.97 5.49 -3.03
C ALA A 54 -0.06 5.78 -1.84
N VAL A 55 0.94 4.93 -1.58
CA VAL A 55 1.91 5.14 -0.49
C VAL A 55 2.67 6.45 -0.67
N ILE A 56 3.12 6.76 -1.90
CA ILE A 56 3.78 8.03 -2.22
C ILE A 56 2.84 9.21 -1.96
N SER A 57 1.58 9.11 -2.35
CA SER A 57 0.56 10.13 -2.10
C SER A 57 0.39 10.34 -0.59
N MET A 58 0.13 9.29 0.19
CA MET A 58 -0.04 9.39 1.65
C MET A 58 1.15 10.07 2.31
N ILE A 59 2.38 9.67 1.97
CA ILE A 59 3.61 10.24 2.55
C ILE A 59 3.70 11.75 2.29
N LYS A 60 3.17 12.24 1.16
CA LYS A 60 3.20 13.66 0.79
C LYS A 60 2.04 14.47 1.40
N THR A 61 0.86 13.87 1.52
CA THR A 61 -0.39 14.61 1.76
C THR A 61 -0.96 14.42 3.17
N ARG A 62 -0.73 13.25 3.78
CA ARG A 62 -1.29 12.89 5.10
C ARG A 62 -0.72 13.79 6.19
N LYS A 63 -1.59 14.27 7.08
CA LYS A 63 -1.21 15.15 8.20
C LYS A 63 -0.98 14.38 9.48
N GLU A 64 -1.67 13.26 9.63
CA GLU A 64 -1.58 12.35 10.75
C GLU A 64 -0.20 11.70 10.76
N ARG A 65 0.45 11.70 11.93
CA ARG A 65 1.77 11.12 12.11
C ARG A 65 1.77 9.63 12.44
N PHE A 66 0.60 9.02 12.56
CA PHE A 66 0.47 7.60 12.90
C PHE A 66 0.48 6.74 11.65
N PHE A 67 1.08 5.54 11.79
CA PHE A 67 1.11 4.55 10.73
C PHE A 67 -0.30 4.26 10.21
N PRO A 68 -0.53 4.30 8.89
CA PRO A 68 -1.86 4.13 8.34
C PRO A 68 -2.40 2.71 8.53
N THR A 69 -3.68 2.63 8.81
CA THR A 69 -4.44 1.40 8.78
C THR A 69 -4.57 0.89 7.34
N VAL A 70 -4.84 -0.41 7.17
CA VAL A 70 -5.08 -0.98 5.84
C VAL A 70 -6.28 -0.34 5.15
N ALA A 71 -7.31 0.07 5.90
CA ALA A 71 -8.48 0.75 5.36
C ALA A 71 -8.12 2.10 4.74
N GLU A 72 -7.27 2.88 5.41
CA GLU A 72 -6.79 4.17 4.87
C GLU A 72 -5.92 3.98 3.63
N ILE A 73 -5.12 2.91 3.57
CA ILE A 73 -4.37 2.57 2.35
C ILE A 73 -5.32 2.22 1.20
N ILE A 74 -6.41 1.48 1.47
CA ILE A 74 -7.43 1.16 0.46
C ILE A 74 -8.14 2.43 -0.04
N GLU A 75 -8.48 3.35 0.86
CA GLU A 75 -9.07 4.64 0.49
C GLU A 75 -8.14 5.43 -0.43
N GLU A 76 -6.85 5.50 -0.10
CA GLU A 76 -5.87 6.18 -0.94
C GLU A 76 -5.67 5.49 -2.30
N ILE A 77 -5.65 4.16 -2.34
CA ILE A 77 -5.61 3.38 -3.59
C ILE A 77 -6.77 3.75 -4.50
N ASN A 78 -7.98 3.88 -3.95
CA ASN A 78 -9.15 4.27 -4.73
C ASN A 78 -9.03 5.72 -5.23
N PHE A 79 -8.54 6.64 -4.40
CA PHE A 79 -8.27 8.02 -4.81
C PHE A 79 -7.29 8.11 -5.99
N VAL A 80 -6.19 7.34 -5.95
CA VAL A 80 -5.20 7.28 -7.04
C VAL A 80 -5.82 6.70 -8.32
N LYS A 81 -6.60 5.62 -8.22
CA LYS A 81 -7.29 5.02 -9.39
C LYS A 81 -8.26 6.00 -10.07
N GLU A 82 -8.84 6.92 -9.31
CA GLU A 82 -9.74 7.95 -9.81
C GLU A 82 -9.00 9.16 -10.41
N GLY A 83 -7.66 9.16 -10.38
CA GLY A 83 -6.82 10.21 -10.94
C GLY A 83 -6.53 11.37 -9.99
N GLY A 84 -6.61 11.14 -8.68
CA GLY A 84 -6.19 12.10 -7.67
C GLY A 84 -4.66 12.28 -7.63
N TRP A 85 -4.18 13.53 -7.77
CA TRP A 85 -2.75 13.92 -7.69
C TRP A 85 -2.58 15.25 -6.95
#